data_AF-A0A914GI26-F1
#
_entry.id   AF-A0A914GI26-F1
#
_cell.length_a   1.000
_cell.length_b   1.000
_cell.length_c   1.000
_cell.angle_alpha   90.00
_cell.angle_beta   90.00
_cell.angle_gamma   90.00
#
_symmetry.space_group_name_H-M   'P 1'
#
loop_
_entity.id
_entity.type
_entity.pdbx_description
1 polymer ?
#
loop_
_entity_poly.entity_id
_entity_poly.type
_entity_poly.pdbx_seq_one_letter_code
_entity_poly.pdbx_strand_id
1 'polypeptide(L)'
;MNIFRLAADSAHLVAIAILLAKIWMTRSCAGISGRSQILFLIVFVSRYLDLFTNFVSLYNSVMKILFLASSIATVYLMFVKFRATYDKNHDVFRLELLIVPAFVLALLVNHEYSVMEIMWTFSIYLEAVAIMPQLFMLSRTGSAETITAHYLFALGSYRALYILNWVFRYYTESFLDPIAVVAGIVQTVLYADFFYLYVTRGNYSTKSQHSIASINYYYKIDSSLFGVDATPLILCLDYLLEDFFYHEPY
;
A
#
# COMPACT_ATOMS: atom_id res chain seq x y z
N MET A 1 13.98 -20.84 -5.41
CA MET A 1 12.58 -20.51 -5.79
C MET A 1 11.70 -21.59 -5.18
N ASN A 2 10.66 -21.23 -4.43
CA ASN A 2 9.73 -22.20 -3.84
C ASN A 2 8.28 -21.86 -4.25
N ILE A 3 7.35 -22.78 -3.97
CA ILE A 3 5.96 -22.67 -4.40
C ILE A 3 5.24 -21.46 -3.78
N PHE A 4 5.57 -21.10 -2.54
CA PHE A 4 4.98 -19.95 -1.85
C PHE A 4 5.39 -18.64 -2.50
N ARG A 5 6.67 -18.49 -2.86
CA ARG A 5 7.16 -17.31 -3.59
C ARG A 5 6.53 -17.20 -4.98
N LEU A 6 6.45 -18.32 -5.71
CA LEU A 6 5.81 -18.34 -7.03
C LEU A 6 4.33 -17.92 -6.93
N ALA A 7 3.59 -18.51 -5.99
CA ALA A 7 2.19 -18.17 -5.76
C ALA A 7 2.01 -16.70 -5.34
N ALA A 8 2.91 -16.18 -4.50
CA ALA A 8 2.88 -14.79 -4.08
C ALA A 8 3.12 -13.84 -5.27
N ASP A 9 4.15 -14.09 -6.06
CA ASP A 9 4.47 -13.28 -7.24
C ASP A 9 3.30 -13.32 -8.26
N SER A 10 2.66 -14.47 -8.44
CA SER A 10 1.44 -14.60 -9.24
C SER A 10 0.25 -13.83 -8.66
N ALA A 11 0.00 -13.91 -7.35
CA ALA A 11 -1.09 -13.16 -6.70
C ALA A 11 -0.89 -11.65 -6.83
N HIS A 12 0.35 -11.18 -6.72
CA HIS A 12 0.68 -9.76 -6.93
C HIS A 12 0.41 -9.34 -8.38
N LEU A 13 0.82 -10.15 -9.36
CA LEU A 13 0.54 -9.89 -10.78
C LEU A 13 -0.97 -9.87 -11.06
N VAL A 14 -1.73 -10.79 -10.46
CA VAL A 14 -3.20 -10.82 -10.55
C VAL A 14 -3.82 -9.54 -9.99
N ALA A 15 -3.32 -9.03 -8.85
CA ALA A 15 -3.81 -7.78 -8.28
C ALA A 15 -3.62 -6.61 -9.26
N ILE A 16 -2.43 -6.50 -9.85
CA ILE A 16 -2.13 -5.45 -10.84
C ILE A 16 -2.98 -5.61 -12.10
N ALA A 17 -3.18 -6.85 -12.57
CA ALA A 17 -4.03 -7.14 -13.71
C ALA A 17 -5.49 -6.75 -13.45
N ILE A 18 -6.04 -7.03 -12.26
CA ILE A 18 -7.39 -6.61 -11.85
C ILE A 18 -7.50 -5.08 -11.90
N LEU A 19 -6.51 -4.36 -11.34
CA LEU A 19 -6.53 -2.90 -11.34
C LEU A 19 -6.48 -2.32 -12.76
N LEU A 20 -5.58 -2.81 -13.60
CA LEU A 20 -5.46 -2.38 -14.99
C LEU A 20 -6.73 -2.70 -15.78
N ALA A 21 -7.29 -3.89 -15.61
CA ALA A 21 -8.54 -4.29 -16.24
C ALA A 21 -9.69 -3.39 -15.79
N LYS A 22 -9.79 -3.08 -14.50
CA LYS A 22 -10.78 -2.14 -13.95
C LYS A 22 -10.70 -0.79 -14.66
N ILE A 23 -9.51 -0.18 -14.67
CA ILE A 23 -9.31 1.14 -15.26
C ILE A 23 -9.60 1.12 -16.77
N TRP A 24 -9.14 0.09 -17.48
CA TRP A 24 -9.30 -0.01 -18.92
C TRP A 24 -10.74 -0.28 -19.35
N MET A 25 -11.43 -1.21 -18.69
CA MET A 25 -12.79 -1.62 -19.03
C MET A 25 -13.82 -0.56 -18.64
N THR A 26 -13.68 0.04 -17.46
CA THR A 26 -14.60 1.10 -16.99
C THR A 26 -14.26 2.47 -17.57
N ARG A 27 -13.10 2.62 -18.23
CA ARG A 27 -12.58 3.90 -18.73
C ARG A 27 -12.49 4.97 -17.63
N SER A 28 -12.31 4.54 -16.38
CA SER A 28 -12.34 5.40 -15.20
C SER A 28 -11.34 4.93 -14.14
N CYS A 29 -10.63 5.88 -13.54
CA CYS A 29 -9.78 5.66 -12.36
C CYS A 29 -10.40 6.19 -11.07
N ALA A 30 -11.71 6.45 -11.04
CA ALA A 30 -12.43 6.84 -9.84
C ALA A 30 -12.24 5.79 -8.70
N GLY A 31 -12.09 6.28 -7.46
CA GLY A 31 -11.90 5.44 -6.27
C GLY A 31 -10.50 4.84 -6.09
N ILE A 32 -9.55 5.13 -6.99
CA ILE A 32 -8.16 4.68 -6.90
C ILE A 32 -7.25 5.88 -6.62
N SER A 33 -6.40 5.77 -5.60
CA SER A 33 -5.38 6.76 -5.26
C SER A 33 -4.23 6.66 -6.26
N GLY A 34 -4.05 7.72 -7.04
CA GLY A 34 -2.93 7.86 -7.97
C GLY A 34 -1.61 8.05 -7.21
N ARG A 35 -1.68 8.65 -6.01
CA ARG A 35 -0.52 8.78 -5.11
C ARG A 35 0.06 7.43 -4.71
N SER A 36 -0.78 6.44 -4.35
CA SER A 36 -0.30 5.08 -4.06
C SER A 36 0.35 4.42 -5.29
N GLN A 37 -0.24 4.60 -6.48
CA GLN A 37 0.34 4.03 -7.71
C GLN A 37 1.69 4.66 -8.07
N ILE A 38 1.88 5.96 -7.79
CA ILE A 38 3.19 6.61 -7.91
C ILE A 38 4.20 5.98 -6.93
N LEU A 39 3.81 5.74 -5.68
CA LEU A 39 4.69 5.09 -4.71
C LEU A 39 5.08 3.66 -5.13
N PHE A 40 4.12 2.86 -5.61
CA PHE A 40 4.43 1.52 -6.14
C PHE A 40 5.36 1.57 -7.35
N LEU A 41 5.21 2.57 -8.24
CA LEU A 41 6.15 2.78 -9.34
C LEU A 41 7.56 3.10 -8.82
N ILE A 42 7.70 3.99 -7.84
CA ILE A 42 9.00 4.32 -7.23
C ILE A 42 9.62 3.08 -6.58
N VAL A 43 8.83 2.25 -5.90
CA VAL A 43 9.25 0.97 -5.33
C VAL A 43 9.85 0.08 -6.41
N PHE A 44 9.16 -0.16 -7.53
CA PHE A 44 9.67 -1.06 -8.57
C PHE A 44 10.89 -0.49 -9.31
N VAL A 45 10.91 0.82 -9.56
CA VAL A 45 12.08 1.50 -10.16
C VAL A 45 13.32 1.35 -9.27
N SER A 46 13.17 1.60 -7.97
CA SER A 46 14.30 1.49 -7.01
C SER A 46 14.73 0.05 -6.76
N ARG A 47 13.79 -0.90 -6.73
CA ARG A 47 14.06 -2.32 -6.47
C ARG A 47 14.75 -3.04 -7.62
N TYR A 48 14.43 -2.66 -8.86
CA TYR A 48 14.85 -3.39 -10.06
C TYR A 48 15.94 -2.66 -10.85
N LEU A 49 16.72 -1.80 -10.20
CA LEU A 49 17.91 -1.17 -10.79
C LEU A 49 18.94 -2.22 -11.26
N ASP A 50 18.91 -3.41 -10.67
CA ASP A 50 19.75 -4.54 -11.01
C ASP A 50 19.31 -5.30 -12.29
N LEU A 51 18.21 -4.91 -12.93
CA LEU A 51 17.62 -5.62 -14.08
C LEU A 51 18.61 -5.83 -15.24
N PHE A 52 19.50 -4.86 -15.48
CA PHE A 52 20.48 -4.91 -16.57
C PHE A 52 21.89 -5.30 -16.10
N THR A 53 22.11 -5.49 -14.80
CA THR A 53 23.42 -5.79 -14.23
C THR A 53 23.53 -7.20 -13.68
N ASN A 54 22.43 -7.77 -13.19
CA ASN A 54 22.38 -9.11 -12.63
C ASN A 54 21.28 -9.96 -13.27
N PHE A 55 21.69 -10.97 -14.05
CA PHE A 55 20.79 -11.98 -14.59
C PHE A 55 20.71 -13.18 -13.64
N VAL A 56 19.58 -13.30 -12.93
CA VAL A 56 19.31 -14.44 -12.05
C VAL A 56 18.65 -15.58 -12.81
N SER A 57 17.57 -15.28 -13.55
CA SER A 57 16.85 -16.24 -14.40
C SER A 57 15.90 -15.52 -15.34
N LEU A 58 15.46 -16.20 -16.41
CA LEU A 58 14.48 -15.67 -17.35
C LEU A 58 13.18 -15.27 -16.64
N TYR A 59 12.68 -16.13 -15.74
CA TYR A 59 11.48 -15.83 -14.94
C TYR A 59 11.65 -14.55 -14.12
N ASN A 60 12.79 -14.38 -13.43
CA ASN A 60 13.04 -13.19 -12.62
C ASN A 60 13.06 -11.91 -13.47
N SER A 61 13.80 -11.91 -14.58
CA SER A 61 13.87 -10.76 -15.48
C SER A 61 12.52 -10.41 -16.11
N VAL A 62 11.76 -11.42 -16.55
CA VAL A 62 10.41 -11.22 -17.11
C VAL A 62 9.46 -10.63 -16.07
N MET A 63 9.45 -11.16 -14.83
CA MET A 63 8.59 -10.63 -13.76
C MET A 63 8.95 -9.17 -13.41
N LYS A 64 10.23 -8.83 -13.32
CA LYS A 64 10.68 -7.44 -13.11
C LYS A 64 10.16 -6.50 -14.20
N ILE A 65 10.28 -6.91 -15.47
CA ILE A 65 9.78 -6.14 -16.62
C ILE A 65 8.25 -6.00 -16.55
N LEU A 66 7.52 -7.07 -16.22
CA LEU A 66 6.06 -7.02 -16.10
C LEU A 66 5.61 -6.06 -14.98
N PHE A 67 6.21 -6.12 -13.80
CA PHE A 67 5.90 -5.21 -12.69
C PHE A 67 6.21 -3.74 -13.05
N LEU A 68 7.35 -3.49 -13.70
CA LEU A 68 7.72 -2.15 -14.12
C LEU A 68 6.79 -1.61 -15.22
N ALA A 69 6.54 -2.39 -16.27
CA ALA A 69 5.68 -1.99 -17.38
C ALA A 69 4.23 -1.75 -16.92
N SER A 70 3.70 -2.61 -16.06
CA SER A 70 2.33 -2.50 -15.56
C SER A 70 2.13 -1.34 -14.59
N SER A 71 3.10 -1.04 -13.72
CA SER A 71 3.06 0.15 -12.85
C SER A 71 3.15 1.46 -13.65
N ILE A 72 4.06 1.53 -14.63
CA ILE A 72 4.14 2.66 -15.58
C ILE A 72 2.83 2.82 -16.33
N ALA A 73 2.26 1.73 -16.85
CA ALA A 73 0.97 1.76 -17.55
C ALA A 73 -0.16 2.26 -16.65
N THR A 74 -0.22 1.81 -15.39
CA THR A 74 -1.24 2.24 -14.43
C THR A 74 -1.16 3.75 -14.19
N VAL A 75 0.04 4.27 -13.91
CA VAL A 75 0.28 5.71 -13.72
C VAL A 75 -0.08 6.50 -14.99
N TYR A 76 0.31 6.02 -16.18
CA TYR A 76 -0.06 6.64 -17.45
C TYR A 76 -1.59 6.69 -17.64
N LEU A 77 -2.29 5.58 -17.37
CA LEU A 77 -3.73 5.52 -17.51
C LEU A 77 -4.42 6.51 -16.56
N MET A 78 -3.93 6.65 -15.32
CA MET A 78 -4.52 7.55 -14.34
C MET A 78 -4.26 9.02 -14.61
N PHE A 79 -3.02 9.41 -14.92
CA PHE A 79 -2.63 10.82 -15.01
C PHE A 79 -2.68 11.40 -16.42
N VAL A 80 -2.73 10.56 -17.46
CA VAL A 80 -2.77 11.00 -18.86
C VAL A 80 -4.08 10.59 -19.52
N LYS A 81 -4.34 9.28 -19.65
CA LYS A 81 -5.46 8.77 -20.48
C LYS A 81 -6.84 9.04 -19.88
N PHE A 82 -7.02 8.74 -18.59
CA PHE A 82 -8.29 8.86 -17.85
C PHE A 82 -8.24 9.92 -16.76
N ARG A 83 -7.36 10.92 -16.90
CA ARG A 83 -7.14 12.01 -15.94
C ARG A 83 -8.42 12.72 -15.49
N ALA A 84 -9.43 12.79 -16.36
CA ALA A 84 -10.69 13.47 -16.08
C ALA A 84 -11.51 12.78 -14.98
N THR A 85 -11.28 11.48 -14.76
CA THR A 85 -11.96 10.67 -13.73
C THR A 85 -11.16 10.53 -12.44
N TYR A 86 -9.95 11.10 -12.40
CA TYR A 86 -9.08 11.04 -11.24
C TYR A 86 -9.55 12.03 -10.17
N ASP A 87 -9.87 11.52 -8.98
CA ASP A 87 -10.39 12.30 -7.88
C ASP A 87 -9.27 12.94 -7.05
N LYS A 88 -8.77 14.06 -7.56
CA LYS A 88 -7.70 14.84 -6.92
C LYS A 88 -8.12 15.43 -5.57
N ASN A 89 -9.41 15.65 -5.34
CA ASN A 89 -9.93 16.31 -4.13
C ASN A 89 -9.87 15.38 -2.92
N HIS A 90 -10.04 14.07 -3.13
CA HIS A 90 -9.95 13.07 -2.07
C HIS A 90 -8.55 12.45 -1.96
N ASP A 91 -7.74 12.45 -3.03
CA ASP A 91 -6.34 11.97 -3.00
C ASP A 91 -5.35 13.07 -2.56
N VAL A 92 -5.42 13.46 -1.28
CA VAL A 92 -4.67 14.59 -0.70
C VAL A 92 -3.44 14.20 0.15
N PHE A 93 -3.16 12.90 0.29
CA PHE A 93 -2.12 12.38 1.18
C PHE A 93 -0.70 12.80 0.79
N ARG A 94 0.03 13.48 1.66
CA ARG A 94 1.38 14.02 1.37
C ARG A 94 2.43 12.90 1.22
N LEU A 95 2.96 12.72 0.01
CA LEU A 95 3.90 11.64 -0.32
C LEU A 95 5.25 11.78 0.39
N GLU A 96 5.65 13.02 0.69
CA GLU A 96 6.90 13.35 1.34
C GLU A 96 6.99 12.70 2.72
N LEU A 97 5.84 12.54 3.40
CA LEU A 97 5.74 11.89 4.71
C LEU A 97 6.08 10.40 4.67
N LEU A 98 6.13 9.77 3.49
CA LEU A 98 6.49 8.36 3.33
C LEU A 98 7.86 8.20 2.68
N ILE A 99 8.10 8.96 1.62
CA ILE A 99 9.35 8.87 0.86
C ILE A 99 10.54 9.30 1.71
N VAL A 100 10.44 10.43 2.42
CA VAL A 100 11.57 10.96 3.21
C VAL A 100 11.92 10.03 4.37
N PRO A 101 10.97 9.60 5.23
CA PRO A 101 11.30 8.67 6.32
C PRO A 101 11.79 7.31 5.82
N ALA A 102 11.19 6.75 4.76
CA ALA A 102 11.64 5.48 4.20
C ALA A 102 13.09 5.58 3.66
N PHE A 103 13.42 6.68 3.01
CA PHE A 103 14.76 6.90 2.48
C PHE A 103 15.80 7.13 3.58
N VAL A 104 15.47 7.97 4.58
CA VAL A 104 16.32 8.17 5.75
C VAL A 104 16.54 6.85 6.49
N LEU A 105 15.48 6.06 6.70
CA LEU A 105 15.59 4.76 7.36
C LEU A 105 16.47 3.80 6.55
N ALA A 106 16.39 3.80 5.21
CA ALA A 106 17.28 2.99 4.37
C ALA A 106 18.75 3.40 4.44
N LEU A 107 19.05 4.69 4.63
CA LEU A 107 20.41 5.16 4.85
C LEU A 107 20.96 4.75 6.23
N LEU A 108 20.09 4.68 7.24
CA LEU A 108 20.49 4.34 8.61
C LEU A 108 20.54 2.83 8.87
N VAL A 109 19.60 2.07 8.29
CA VAL A 109 19.39 0.64 8.54
C VAL A 109 19.31 -0.10 7.22
N ASN A 110 20.46 -0.61 6.77
CA ASN A 110 20.65 -1.43 5.57
C ASN A 110 21.66 -2.56 5.87
N HIS A 111 21.78 -3.52 4.96
CA HIS A 111 22.75 -4.63 5.08
C HIS A 111 24.17 -4.22 4.67
N GLU A 112 24.30 -3.33 3.68
CA GLU A 112 25.58 -2.85 3.15
C GLU A 112 25.45 -1.42 2.61
N TYR A 113 26.47 -0.58 2.84
CA TYR A 113 26.55 0.78 2.32
C TYR A 113 26.95 0.83 0.84
N SER A 114 26.13 0.23 -0.02
CA SER A 114 26.20 0.37 -1.47
C SER A 114 24.94 1.05 -2.00
N VAL A 115 25.05 1.79 -3.11
CA VAL A 115 23.89 2.47 -3.71
C VAL A 115 22.80 1.45 -4.07
N MET A 116 23.17 0.27 -4.57
CA MET A 116 22.23 -0.78 -4.95
C MET A 116 21.47 -1.31 -3.73
N GLU A 117 22.18 -1.58 -2.64
CA GLU A 117 21.59 -2.13 -1.42
C GLU A 117 20.72 -1.11 -0.68
N ILE A 118 21.14 0.17 -0.65
CA ILE A 118 20.35 1.26 -0.10
C ILE A 118 19.05 1.44 -0.90
N MET A 119 19.11 1.41 -2.23
CA MET A 119 17.92 1.54 -3.08
C MET A 119 16.99 0.33 -2.96
N TRP A 120 17.55 -0.87 -2.83
CA TRP A 120 16.78 -2.08 -2.53
C TRP A 120 16.08 -1.97 -1.18
N THR A 121 16.81 -1.59 -0.12
CA THR A 121 16.28 -1.42 1.24
C THR A 121 15.21 -0.33 1.30
N PHE A 122 15.45 0.81 0.64
CA PHE A 122 14.47 1.89 0.48
C PHE A 122 13.18 1.38 -0.17
N SER A 123 13.29 0.57 -1.23
CA SER A 123 12.12 -0.01 -1.87
C SER A 123 11.31 -0.90 -0.92
N ILE A 124 11.96 -1.62 -0.01
CA ILE A 124 11.30 -2.50 0.98
C ILE A 124 10.52 -1.67 1.99
N TYR A 125 11.14 -0.64 2.59
CA TYR A 125 10.47 0.24 3.53
C TYR A 125 9.34 1.06 2.88
N LEU A 126 9.57 1.58 1.68
CA LEU A 126 8.55 2.37 0.98
C LEU A 126 7.34 1.52 0.59
N GLU A 127 7.56 0.29 0.13
CA GLU A 127 6.47 -0.62 -0.25
C GLU A 127 5.58 -0.98 0.94
N ALA A 128 6.16 -1.08 2.14
CA ALA A 128 5.42 -1.39 3.35
C ALA A 128 4.32 -0.36 3.61
N VAL A 129 4.56 0.91 3.28
CA VAL A 129 3.64 2.03 3.53
C VAL A 129 2.99 2.60 2.26
N ALA A 130 3.35 2.09 1.07
CA ALA A 130 2.90 2.64 -0.22
C ALA A 130 1.37 2.62 -0.42
N ILE A 131 0.66 1.76 0.31
CA ILE A 131 -0.81 1.66 0.24
C ILE A 131 -1.53 2.76 1.04
N MET A 132 -0.84 3.46 1.95
CA MET A 132 -1.48 4.42 2.86
C MET A 132 -2.31 5.52 2.16
N PRO A 133 -1.87 6.13 1.04
CA PRO A 133 -2.71 7.11 0.35
C PRO A 133 -4.06 6.54 -0.13
N GLN A 134 -4.09 5.27 -0.57
CA GLN A 134 -5.31 4.56 -0.97
C GLN A 134 -6.23 4.32 0.22
N LEU A 135 -5.68 3.89 1.35
CA LEU A 135 -6.44 3.67 2.58
C LEU A 135 -7.03 4.99 3.09
N PHE A 136 -6.22 6.06 3.09
CA PHE A 136 -6.66 7.39 3.46
C PHE A 136 -7.79 7.89 2.57
N MET A 137 -7.67 7.73 1.24
CA MET A 137 -8.72 8.10 0.29
C MET A 137 -10.03 7.34 0.56
N LEU A 138 -9.97 6.03 0.80
CA LEU A 138 -11.15 5.21 1.10
C LEU A 138 -11.81 5.58 2.43
N SER A 139 -11.01 5.97 3.43
CA SER A 139 -11.53 6.44 4.71
C SER A 139 -12.37 7.71 4.57
N ARG A 140 -12.05 8.56 3.59
CA ARG A 140 -12.73 9.84 3.31
C ARG A 140 -13.97 9.67 2.44
N THR A 141 -13.90 8.83 1.41
CA THR A 141 -15.01 8.66 0.47
C THR A 141 -16.10 7.70 0.99
N GLY A 142 -15.77 6.82 1.94
CA GLY A 142 -16.72 5.87 2.53
C GLY A 142 -17.25 4.81 1.56
N SER A 143 -16.77 4.79 0.32
CA SER A 143 -17.18 3.85 -0.73
C SER A 143 -15.94 3.18 -1.31
N ALA A 144 -15.81 1.88 -1.04
CA ALA A 144 -14.90 1.01 -1.76
C ALA A 144 -15.71 0.23 -2.80
N GLU A 145 -15.51 0.53 -4.08
CA GLU A 145 -16.07 -0.28 -5.16
C GLU A 145 -15.64 -1.76 -4.96
N THR A 146 -16.55 -2.71 -5.20
CA THR A 146 -16.28 -4.15 -5.01
C THR A 146 -15.03 -4.60 -5.76
N ILE A 147 -14.74 -4.03 -6.93
CA ILE A 147 -13.55 -4.35 -7.73
C ILE A 147 -12.26 -3.88 -7.02
N THR A 148 -12.29 -2.72 -6.37
CA THR A 148 -11.17 -2.22 -5.54
C THR A 148 -10.91 -3.17 -4.37
N ALA A 149 -11.95 -3.78 -3.80
CA ALA A 149 -11.80 -4.78 -2.75
C ALA A 149 -11.12 -6.07 -3.25
N HIS A 150 -11.43 -6.54 -4.46
CA HIS A 150 -10.77 -7.72 -5.05
C HIS A 150 -9.29 -7.44 -5.34
N TYR A 151 -8.97 -6.25 -5.85
CA TYR A 151 -7.60 -5.78 -6.01
C TYR A 151 -6.84 -5.77 -4.68
N LEU A 152 -7.42 -5.18 -3.64
CA LEU A 152 -6.80 -5.09 -2.32
C LEU A 152 -6.69 -6.47 -1.66
N PHE A 153 -7.67 -7.36 -1.86
CA PHE A 153 -7.62 -8.75 -1.41
C PHE A 153 -6.48 -9.54 -2.06
N ALA A 154 -6.29 -9.39 -3.37
CA ALA A 154 -5.17 -10.00 -4.07
C ALA A 154 -3.82 -9.41 -3.57
N LEU A 155 -3.79 -8.11 -3.27
CA LEU A 155 -2.64 -7.48 -2.59
C LEU A 155 -2.42 -8.01 -1.15
N GLY A 156 -3.45 -8.28 -0.36
CA GLY A 156 -3.29 -8.90 0.95
C GLY A 156 -2.76 -10.34 0.83
N SER A 157 -3.31 -11.09 -0.13
CA SER A 157 -3.00 -12.51 -0.34
C SER A 157 -1.54 -12.73 -0.71
N TYR A 158 -0.95 -11.91 -1.59
CA TYR A 158 0.47 -12.09 -1.91
C TYR A 158 1.37 -11.85 -0.70
N ARG A 159 1.00 -10.94 0.22
CA ARG A 159 1.78 -10.72 1.44
C ARG A 159 1.70 -11.90 2.40
N ALA A 160 0.51 -12.46 2.59
CA ALA A 160 0.35 -13.68 3.37
C ALA A 160 1.20 -14.82 2.82
N LEU A 161 1.24 -14.98 1.48
CA LEU A 161 2.08 -15.98 0.82
C LEU A 161 3.59 -15.70 0.97
N TYR A 162 4.01 -14.43 1.00
CA TYR A 162 5.40 -14.05 1.28
C TYR A 162 5.82 -14.38 2.72
N ILE A 163 4.94 -14.22 3.70
CA ILE A 163 5.18 -14.66 5.08
C ILE A 163 5.41 -16.17 5.13
N LEU A 164 4.55 -16.96 4.47
CA LEU A 164 4.74 -18.41 4.37
C LEU A 164 6.06 -18.77 3.70
N ASN A 165 6.45 -18.03 2.66
CA ASN A 165 7.77 -18.18 2.03
C ASN A 165 8.92 -17.90 3.00
N TRP A 166 8.86 -16.87 3.84
CA TRP A 166 9.92 -16.60 4.83
C TRP A 166 10.02 -17.71 5.88
N VAL A 167 8.88 -18.17 6.40
CA VAL A 167 8.83 -19.29 7.34
C VAL A 167 9.44 -20.54 6.70
N PHE A 168 9.05 -20.87 5.47
CA PHE A 168 9.61 -22.01 4.75
C PHE A 168 11.13 -21.91 4.59
N ARG A 169 11.64 -20.76 4.11
CA ARG A 169 13.08 -20.55 3.91
C ARG A 169 13.87 -20.57 5.20
N TYR A 170 13.29 -20.12 6.32
CA TYR A 170 13.94 -20.24 7.62
C TYR A 170 14.18 -21.71 8.01
N TYR A 171 13.17 -22.57 7.83
CA TYR A 171 13.29 -23.99 8.18
C TYR A 171 14.10 -24.81 7.17
N THR A 172 14.06 -24.49 5.88
CA THR A 172 14.73 -25.30 4.83
C THR A 172 16.09 -24.78 4.41
N GLU A 173 16.31 -23.47 4.44
CA GLU A 173 17.53 -22.81 3.94
C GLU A 173 18.31 -22.11 5.06
N SER A 174 17.82 -22.10 6.31
CA SER A 174 18.35 -21.32 7.42
C SER A 174 18.54 -19.83 7.08
N PHE A 175 17.70 -19.32 6.16
CA PHE A 175 17.79 -17.95 5.66
C PHE A 175 16.61 -17.12 6.16
N LEU A 176 16.93 -15.97 6.76
CA LEU A 176 15.96 -14.97 7.16
C LEU A 176 16.56 -13.58 6.98
N ASP A 177 15.79 -12.68 6.36
CA ASP A 177 16.15 -11.28 6.18
C ASP A 177 15.31 -10.42 7.13
N PRO A 178 15.89 -9.87 8.22
CA PRO A 178 15.14 -9.11 9.20
C PRO A 178 14.46 -7.86 8.63
N ILE A 179 15.11 -7.18 7.68
CA ILE A 179 14.57 -5.97 7.05
C ILE A 179 13.29 -6.31 6.29
N ALA A 180 13.35 -7.35 5.45
CA ALA A 180 12.21 -7.81 4.67
C ALA A 180 11.07 -8.33 5.57
N VAL A 181 11.39 -9.05 6.65
CA VAL A 181 10.38 -9.58 7.57
C VAL A 181 9.68 -8.47 8.34
N VAL A 182 10.42 -7.53 8.95
CA VAL A 182 9.83 -6.44 9.74
C VAL A 182 8.98 -5.51 8.87
N ALA A 183 9.51 -5.08 7.72
CA ALA A 183 8.73 -4.28 6.77
C ALA A 183 7.50 -5.05 6.26
N GLY A 184 7.64 -6.36 6.05
CA GLY A 184 6.56 -7.27 5.71
C GLY A 184 5.43 -7.34 6.74
N ILE A 185 5.78 -7.37 8.03
CA ILE A 185 4.83 -7.36 9.13
C ILE A 185 4.08 -6.03 9.16
N VAL A 186 4.80 -4.89 9.09
CA VAL A 186 4.19 -3.55 9.01
C VAL A 186 3.17 -3.50 7.86
N GLN A 187 3.58 -3.96 6.69
CA GLN A 187 2.72 -3.98 5.52
C GLN A 187 1.47 -4.85 5.72
N THR A 188 1.63 -6.02 6.33
CA THR A 188 0.53 -6.95 6.58
C THR A 188 -0.47 -6.38 7.58
N VAL A 189 0.00 -5.70 8.62
CA VAL A 189 -0.86 -5.00 9.60
C VAL A 189 -1.70 -3.93 8.90
N LEU A 190 -1.10 -3.11 8.03
CA LEU A 190 -1.84 -2.09 7.27
C LEU A 190 -2.90 -2.71 6.33
N TYR A 191 -2.61 -3.85 5.70
CA TYR A 191 -3.61 -4.56 4.91
C TYR A 191 -4.71 -5.19 5.78
N ALA A 192 -4.37 -5.74 6.95
CA ALA A 192 -5.33 -6.33 7.87
C ALA A 192 -6.33 -5.29 8.41
N ASP A 193 -5.84 -4.11 8.80
CA ASP A 193 -6.67 -2.98 9.22
C ASP A 193 -7.65 -2.57 8.11
N PHE A 194 -7.18 -2.50 6.86
CA PHE A 194 -8.05 -2.28 5.71
C PHE A 194 -9.16 -3.33 5.58
N PHE A 195 -8.83 -4.62 5.67
CA PHE A 195 -9.85 -5.67 5.57
C PHE A 195 -10.86 -5.60 6.71
N TYR A 196 -10.40 -5.30 7.92
CA TYR A 196 -11.27 -5.10 9.08
C TYR A 196 -12.26 -3.94 8.85
N LEU A 197 -11.77 -2.78 8.42
CA LEU A 197 -12.62 -1.63 8.10
C LEU A 197 -13.58 -1.92 6.95
N TYR A 198 -13.12 -2.61 5.90
CA TYR A 198 -13.95 -2.97 4.76
C TYR A 198 -15.11 -3.90 5.14
N VAL A 199 -14.82 -4.99 5.86
CA VAL A 199 -15.84 -5.95 6.31
C VAL A 199 -16.81 -5.28 7.27
N THR A 200 -16.30 -4.52 8.24
CA THR A 200 -17.13 -3.87 9.25
C THR A 200 -18.03 -2.80 8.61
N ARG A 201 -17.50 -1.91 7.78
CA ARG A 201 -18.30 -0.86 7.12
C ARG A 201 -19.24 -1.41 6.04
N GLY A 202 -18.87 -2.48 5.35
CA GLY A 202 -19.75 -3.21 4.44
C GLY A 202 -21.04 -3.70 5.12
N ASN A 203 -20.94 -4.10 6.40
CA ASN A 203 -22.10 -4.51 7.20
C ASN A 203 -22.93 -3.34 7.75
N TYR A 204 -22.39 -2.12 7.85
CA TYR A 204 -23.10 -0.92 8.34
C TYR A 204 -23.82 -0.10 7.25
N SER A 205 -23.63 -0.44 5.97
CA SER A 205 -24.18 0.28 4.81
C SER A 205 -25.73 0.33 4.76
N THR A 206 -26.44 -0.39 5.64
CA THR A 206 -27.91 -0.35 5.71
C THR A 206 -28.51 0.51 6.83
N LYS A 207 -27.74 1.08 7.77
CA LYS A 207 -28.35 1.78 8.93
C LYS A 207 -27.75 3.12 9.41
N SER A 208 -26.59 3.57 8.92
CA SER A 208 -25.88 4.69 9.58
C SER A 208 -25.40 5.81 8.66
N GLN A 209 -26.28 6.35 7.80
CA GLN A 209 -26.02 7.61 7.08
C GLN A 209 -26.35 8.87 7.90
N HIS A 210 -26.97 8.75 9.08
CA HIS A 210 -27.39 9.89 9.91
C HIS A 210 -26.41 10.30 11.04
N SER A 211 -25.44 9.46 11.43
CA SER A 211 -24.58 9.75 12.60
C SER A 211 -23.26 10.47 12.26
N ILE A 212 -22.76 10.32 11.02
CA ILE A 212 -21.45 10.88 10.59
C ILE A 212 -21.51 12.41 10.39
N ALA A 213 -22.71 12.98 10.20
CA ALA A 213 -22.91 14.43 10.12
C ALA A 213 -22.60 15.14 11.46
N SER A 214 -22.77 14.44 12.59
CA SER A 214 -22.56 14.96 13.94
C SER A 214 -21.08 15.09 14.30
N ILE A 215 -20.25 14.13 13.87
CA ILE A 215 -18.81 14.06 14.21
C ILE A 215 -18.01 15.13 13.45
N ASN A 216 -18.37 15.42 12.20
CA ASN A 216 -17.78 16.51 11.43
C ASN A 216 -18.07 17.91 12.02
N TYR A 217 -19.11 18.05 12.84
CA TYR A 217 -19.41 19.32 13.51
C TYR A 217 -18.50 19.57 14.71
N TYR A 218 -18.09 18.52 15.41
CA TYR A 218 -17.21 18.62 16.59
C TYR A 218 -15.75 18.91 16.21
N TYR A 219 -15.22 18.25 15.17
CA TYR A 219 -13.83 18.47 14.73
C TYR A 219 -13.59 19.80 14.02
N LYS A 220 -14.64 20.45 13.50
CA LYS A 220 -14.54 21.77 12.87
C LYS A 220 -14.36 22.89 13.91
N ILE A 221 -14.71 22.65 15.17
CA ILE A 221 -14.59 23.63 16.25
C ILE A 221 -13.14 23.70 16.77
N ASP A 222 -12.43 22.57 16.80
CA ASP A 222 -11.12 22.48 17.47
C ASP A 222 -9.92 22.92 16.61
N SER A 223 -10.03 22.83 15.27
CA SER A 223 -8.96 23.27 14.35
C SER A 223 -8.77 24.79 14.27
N SER A 224 -9.62 25.57 14.94
CA SER A 224 -9.47 27.02 15.04
C SER A 224 -8.51 27.46 16.17
N LEU A 225 -8.15 26.56 17.09
CA LEU A 225 -7.39 26.90 18.30
C LEU A 225 -5.87 26.66 18.20
N PHE A 226 -5.40 25.81 17.28
CA PHE A 226 -3.98 25.46 17.15
C PHE A 226 -3.55 25.56 15.68
N GLY A 227 -2.90 26.67 15.31
CA GLY A 227 -2.47 27.00 13.95
C GLY A 227 -1.33 26.15 13.38
N VAL A 228 -1.36 24.82 13.56
CA VAL A 228 -0.43 23.86 12.97
C VAL A 228 -1.22 22.62 12.52
N ASP A 229 -1.36 22.43 11.21
CA ASP A 229 -2.06 21.30 10.57
C ASP A 229 -1.22 19.99 10.65
N ALA A 230 -1.05 19.46 11.87
CA ALA A 230 -0.51 18.11 12.13
C ALA A 230 -1.61 17.02 12.18
N THR A 231 -2.84 17.44 11.96
CA THR A 231 -4.11 16.69 12.07
C THR A 231 -4.14 15.36 11.30
N PRO A 232 -3.54 15.18 10.11
CA PRO A 232 -3.69 13.93 9.38
C PRO A 232 -2.89 12.76 9.99
N LEU A 233 -1.71 13.02 10.55
CA LEU A 233 -0.85 11.98 11.10
C LEU A 233 -1.29 11.60 12.52
N ILE A 234 -1.69 12.61 13.30
CA ILE A 234 -2.24 12.45 14.65
C ILE A 234 -3.61 11.80 14.58
N LEU A 235 -4.53 12.17 13.66
CA LEU A 235 -5.79 11.44 13.51
C LEU A 235 -5.61 9.99 13.06
N CYS A 236 -4.59 9.70 12.24
CA CYS A 236 -4.31 8.32 11.83
C CYS A 236 -3.71 7.52 13.00
N LEU A 237 -2.77 8.11 13.76
CA LEU A 237 -2.20 7.47 14.95
C LEU A 237 -3.16 7.40 16.14
N ASP A 238 -3.98 8.42 16.38
CA ASP A 238 -4.99 8.46 17.43
C ASP A 238 -6.13 7.49 17.12
N TYR A 239 -6.56 7.37 15.86
CA TYR A 239 -7.48 6.30 15.47
C TYR A 239 -6.84 4.92 15.67
N LEU A 240 -5.53 4.78 15.42
CA LEU A 240 -4.78 3.54 15.67
C LEU A 240 -4.52 3.27 17.17
N LEU A 241 -4.51 4.29 18.03
CA LEU A 241 -4.22 4.17 19.47
C LEU A 241 -5.50 4.10 20.32
N GLU A 242 -6.57 4.80 19.95
CA GLU A 242 -7.86 4.74 20.65
C GLU A 242 -8.51 3.35 20.53
N ASP A 243 -8.49 2.74 19.34
CA ASP A 243 -9.02 1.37 19.15
C ASP A 243 -8.19 0.30 19.89
N PHE A 244 -6.92 0.57 20.21
CA PHE A 244 -6.04 -0.37 20.92
C PHE A 244 -6.11 -0.24 22.45
N PHE A 245 -6.48 0.94 22.98
CA PHE A 245 -6.50 1.20 24.43
C PHE A 245 -7.90 1.27 25.05
N TYR A 246 -8.99 1.48 24.29
CA TYR A 246 -10.33 1.71 24.87
C TYR A 246 -11.29 0.51 24.86
N HIS A 247 -10.86 -0.68 24.43
CA HIS A 247 -11.61 -1.91 24.66
C HIS A 247 -11.01 -2.74 25.81
N GLU A 248 -11.25 -2.29 27.05
CA GLU A 248 -11.30 -3.25 28.17
C GLU A 248 -12.56 -4.12 28.04
N PRO A 249 -12.45 -5.45 28.23
CA PRO A 249 -13.60 -6.34 28.21
C PRO A 249 -14.35 -6.23 29.53
N TYR A 250 -15.62 -5.81 29.46
CA TYR A 250 -16.64 -6.20 30.44
C TYR A 250 -17.32 -7.49 29.96
#